data_AF-A0A537TI16-F1
#
_entry.id   AF-A0A537TI16-F1
#
_cell.length_a   1.000
_cell.length_b   1.000
_cell.length_c   1.000
_cell.angle_alpha   90.00
_cell.angle_beta   90.00
_cell.angle_gamma   90.00
#
_symmetry.space_group_name_H-M   'P 1'
#
loop_
_entity.id
_entity.type
_entity.pdbx_description
1 polymer ?
#
loop_
_entity_poly.entity_id
_entity_poly.type
_entity_poly.pdbx_seq_one_letter_code
_entity_poly.pdbx_strand_id
1 'polypeptide(L)'
;MNTTEIACAIEADGVVLHVGSHLGAGFEAGIERALPALARALEACSETTWLLVENSAGAGGTIGRSIDELAVIVDRLDRHPRLGICLDSCHLWVSGVDVTDRRALDATLIEIDDRIGLDRLRALHVNDAQDELGSNRDRHANVGEG
;
A
#
# COMPACT_ATOMS: atom_id res chain seq x y z
N MET A 1 21.08 11.22 -1.93
CA MET A 1 20.63 10.00 -2.61
C MET A 1 19.85 9.12 -1.67
N ASN A 2 18.53 9.34 -1.61
CA ASN A 2 17.53 8.45 -1.04
C ASN A 2 17.04 7.44 -2.10
N THR A 3 16.19 6.49 -1.70
CA THR A 3 15.66 5.45 -2.59
C THR A 3 14.93 6.02 -3.81
N THR A 4 14.17 7.10 -3.66
CA THR A 4 13.47 7.76 -4.78
C THR A 4 14.45 8.36 -5.78
N GLU A 5 15.51 9.04 -5.33
CA GLU A 5 16.55 9.60 -6.20
C GLU A 5 17.26 8.48 -6.99
N ILE A 6 17.48 7.32 -6.37
CA ILE A 6 18.04 6.13 -7.06
C ILE A 6 17.05 5.59 -8.09
N ALA A 7 15.78 5.44 -7.74
CA ALA A 7 14.73 4.95 -8.64
C ALA A 7 14.59 5.84 -9.88
N CYS A 8 14.63 7.17 -9.70
CA CYS A 8 14.66 8.13 -10.79
C CYS A 8 15.90 7.95 -11.67
N ALA A 9 17.08 7.73 -11.08
CA ALA A 9 18.34 7.56 -11.82
C ALA A 9 18.41 6.27 -12.64
N ILE A 10 17.68 5.22 -12.23
CA ILE A 10 17.56 3.95 -12.98
C ILE A 10 16.29 3.89 -13.83
N GLU A 11 15.55 5.00 -13.94
CA GLU A 11 14.30 5.10 -14.70
C GLU A 11 13.22 4.08 -14.27
N ALA A 12 13.18 3.72 -12.98
CA ALA A 12 12.13 2.85 -12.47
C ALA A 12 10.77 3.57 -12.48
N ASP A 13 9.70 2.81 -12.78
CA ASP A 13 8.32 3.31 -12.80
C ASP A 13 7.81 3.73 -11.40
N GLY A 14 8.37 3.15 -10.33
CA GLY A 14 8.04 3.58 -8.98
C GLY A 14 8.82 2.91 -7.87
N VAL A 15 8.67 3.48 -6.67
CA VAL A 15 9.18 2.97 -5.40
C VAL A 15 8.01 2.51 -4.55
N VAL A 16 7.95 1.21 -4.27
CA VAL A 16 6.94 0.64 -3.37
C VAL A 16 7.46 0.68 -1.94
N LEU A 17 6.58 1.04 -0.99
CA LEU A 17 6.89 1.05 0.44
C LEU A 17 5.68 0.71 1.31
N HIS A 18 5.95 0.06 2.43
CA HIS A 18 5.06 0.08 3.58
C HIS A 18 5.24 1.39 4.35
N VAL A 19 4.14 2.01 4.75
CA VAL A 19 4.16 3.33 5.44
C VAL A 19 4.87 3.28 6.78
N GLY A 20 4.85 2.11 7.43
CA GLY A 20 5.52 1.85 8.70
C GLY A 20 4.53 1.38 9.76
N SER A 21 4.87 1.62 11.03
CA SER A 21 4.07 1.18 12.18
C SER A 21 3.95 2.28 13.22
N HIS A 22 2.75 2.45 13.77
CA HIS A 22 2.52 3.38 14.87
C HIS A 22 3.06 2.87 16.21
N LEU A 23 3.49 1.60 16.33
CA LEU A 23 4.07 1.01 17.55
C LEU A 23 3.22 1.24 18.82
N GLY A 24 1.90 1.10 18.69
CA GLY A 24 0.95 1.34 19.79
C GLY A 24 0.53 2.80 20.02
N ALA A 25 1.11 3.78 19.32
CA ALA A 25 0.71 5.18 19.44
C ALA A 25 -0.65 5.53 18.79
N GLY A 26 -1.23 4.60 18.03
CA GLY A 26 -2.46 4.80 17.27
C GLY A 26 -2.21 5.35 15.86
N PHE A 27 -3.16 5.10 14.96
CA PHE A 27 -3.06 5.46 13.53
C PHE A 27 -2.75 6.95 13.31
N GLU A 28 -3.50 7.87 13.93
CA GLU A 28 -3.32 9.32 13.72
C GLU A 28 -1.90 9.78 14.10
N ALA A 29 -1.40 9.36 15.26
CA ALA A 29 -0.03 9.71 15.69
C ALA A 29 1.04 8.99 14.84
N GLY A 30 0.71 7.85 14.25
CA GLY A 30 1.56 7.13 13.30
C GLY A 30 1.68 7.88 11.98
N ILE A 31 0.56 8.24 11.37
CA ILE A 31 0.54 8.92 10.07
C ILE A 31 1.15 10.31 10.16
N GLU A 32 0.88 11.08 11.23
CA GLU A 32 1.50 12.40 11.44
C GLU A 32 3.04 12.35 11.48
N ARG A 33 3.61 11.23 11.95
CA ARG A 33 5.06 11.02 11.93
C ARG A 33 5.58 10.63 10.56
N ALA A 34 4.79 9.91 9.76
CA ALA A 34 5.18 9.44 8.44
C ALA A 34 5.05 10.51 7.34
N LEU A 35 4.06 11.40 7.44
CA LEU A 35 3.74 12.40 6.41
C LEU A 35 4.94 13.25 5.96
N PRO A 36 5.79 13.81 6.86
CA PRO A 36 6.94 14.61 6.43
C PRO A 36 7.95 13.81 5.59
N ALA A 37 8.14 12.53 5.91
CA ALA A 37 9.04 11.66 5.15
C ALA A 37 8.45 11.29 3.79
N LEU A 38 7.15 11.01 3.73
CA LEU A 38 6.43 10.73 2.47
C LEU A 38 6.41 11.95 1.54
N ALA A 39 6.11 13.14 2.08
CA ALA A 39 6.14 14.39 1.31
C ALA A 39 7.52 14.64 0.71
N ARG A 40 8.59 14.48 1.50
CA ARG A 40 9.96 14.59 1.00
C ARG A 40 10.32 13.54 -0.05
N ALA A 41 9.79 12.32 0.06
CA ALA A 41 9.99 11.30 -0.96
C ALA A 41 9.25 11.65 -2.26
N LEU A 42 8.05 12.25 -2.17
CA LEU A 42 7.29 12.72 -3.33
C LEU A 42 7.96 13.89 -4.05
N GLU A 43 8.60 14.82 -3.32
CA GLU A 43 9.39 15.91 -3.91
C GLU A 43 10.57 15.40 -4.75
N ALA A 44 11.06 14.19 -4.47
CA ALA A 44 12.15 13.56 -5.21
C ALA A 44 11.69 12.71 -6.41
N CYS A 45 10.37 12.53 -6.60
CA CYS A 45 9.82 11.83 -7.75
C CYS A 45 10.09 12.61 -9.05
N SER A 46 10.30 11.88 -10.14
CA SER A 46 10.38 12.46 -11.48
C SER A 46 9.00 12.51 -12.14
N GLU A 47 8.93 12.98 -13.39
CA GLU A 47 7.72 12.92 -14.20
C GLU A 47 7.23 11.47 -14.43
N THR A 48 8.09 10.46 -14.34
CA THR A 48 7.74 9.07 -14.64
C THR A 48 7.77 8.15 -13.42
N THR A 49 8.58 8.45 -12.41
CA THR A 49 8.75 7.61 -11.21
C THR A 49 7.72 7.97 -10.13
N TRP A 50 6.91 7.00 -9.74
CA TRP A 50 5.88 7.15 -8.71
C TRP A 50 6.38 6.75 -7.31
N LEU A 51 5.77 7.28 -6.27
CA LEU A 51 5.84 6.72 -4.92
C LEU A 51 4.56 5.91 -4.68
N LEU A 52 4.71 4.64 -4.33
CA LEU A 52 3.60 3.70 -4.20
C LEU A 52 3.46 3.25 -2.75
N VAL A 53 2.37 3.62 -2.10
CA VAL A 53 2.04 3.09 -0.78
C VAL A 53 1.36 1.74 -0.92
N GLU A 54 1.94 0.72 -0.31
CA GLU A 54 1.43 -0.65 -0.36
C GLU A 54 0.50 -0.92 0.82
N ASN A 55 -0.58 -1.67 0.60
CA ASN A 55 -1.38 -2.19 1.71
C ASN A 55 -0.54 -3.14 2.57
N SER A 56 -0.80 -3.18 3.87
CA SER A 56 -0.11 -4.07 4.81
C SER A 56 -1.02 -5.15 5.37
N ALA A 57 -0.42 -6.24 5.85
CA ALA A 57 -1.12 -7.35 6.50
C ALA A 57 -1.87 -6.97 7.80
N GLY A 58 -1.61 -5.78 8.38
CA GLY A 58 -2.23 -5.35 9.63
C GLY A 58 -1.61 -5.96 10.89
N ALA A 59 -0.42 -6.57 10.79
CA ALA A 59 0.32 -7.09 11.94
C ALA A 59 0.69 -5.96 12.93
N GLY A 60 0.30 -6.12 14.20
CA GLY A 60 0.63 -5.17 15.27
C GLY A 60 0.04 -3.79 15.05
N GLY A 61 0.90 -2.79 14.82
CA GLY A 61 0.50 -1.39 14.57
C GLY A 61 0.85 -0.89 13.18
N THR A 62 0.97 -1.79 12.20
CA THR A 62 1.25 -1.42 10.80
C THR A 62 0.18 -0.48 10.24
N ILE A 63 0.62 0.46 9.41
CA ILE A 63 -0.19 1.50 8.79
C ILE A 63 -0.47 1.10 7.34
N GLY A 64 -1.68 1.37 6.85
CA GLY A 64 -2.13 1.00 5.51
C GLY A 64 -2.75 -0.40 5.47
N ARG A 65 -3.33 -0.87 6.58
CA ARG A 65 -3.94 -2.21 6.64
C ARG A 65 -5.29 -2.32 5.92
N SER A 66 -5.95 -1.18 5.67
CA SER A 66 -7.25 -1.10 5.01
C SER A 66 -7.24 -0.05 3.91
N ILE A 67 -8.19 -0.17 2.98
CA ILE A 67 -8.41 0.84 1.93
C ILE A 67 -8.72 2.21 2.55
N ASP A 68 -9.44 2.24 3.68
CA ASP A 68 -9.68 3.44 4.45
C ASP A 68 -8.40 4.17 4.86
N GLU A 69 -7.43 3.45 5.41
CA GLU A 69 -6.15 4.04 5.82
C GLU A 69 -5.34 4.51 4.62
N LEU A 70 -5.30 3.74 3.53
CA LEU A 70 -4.63 4.12 2.29
C LEU A 70 -5.21 5.41 1.70
N ALA A 71 -6.53 5.52 1.65
CA ALA A 71 -7.20 6.72 1.18
C ALA A 71 -6.91 7.94 2.07
N VAL A 72 -6.87 7.77 3.40
CA VAL A 72 -6.42 8.85 4.31
C VAL A 72 -5.00 9.29 3.98
N ILE A 73 -4.07 8.36 3.73
CA ILE A 73 -2.69 8.71 3.35
C ILE A 73 -2.68 9.52 2.05
N VAL A 74 -3.43 9.07 1.04
CA VAL A 74 -3.52 9.73 -0.26
C VAL A 74 -4.11 11.13 -0.14
N ASP A 75 -5.17 11.31 0.66
CA ASP A 75 -5.80 12.61 0.89
C ASP A 75 -4.91 13.56 1.70
N ARG A 76 -4.19 13.06 2.73
CA ARG A 76 -3.27 13.86 3.56
C ARG A 76 -2.01 14.29 2.83
N LEU A 77 -1.72 13.68 1.69
CA LEU A 77 -0.65 14.07 0.77
C LEU A 77 -1.20 14.82 -0.46
N ASP A 78 -2.35 15.49 -0.28
CA ASP A 78 -3.02 16.33 -1.28
C ASP A 78 -3.25 15.63 -2.62
N ARG A 79 -3.39 14.29 -2.59
CA ARG A 79 -3.51 13.44 -3.78
C ARG A 79 -2.43 13.76 -4.81
N HIS A 80 -1.17 13.91 -4.36
CA HIS A 80 -0.02 14.26 -5.19
C HIS A 80 -0.01 13.49 -6.54
N PRO A 81 0.30 14.14 -7.68
CA PRO A 81 0.17 13.52 -9.01
C PRO A 81 1.11 12.34 -9.27
N ARG A 82 2.13 12.13 -8.42
CA ARG A 82 3.06 10.97 -8.44
C ARG A 82 2.87 10.01 -7.25
N LEU A 83 1.81 10.17 -6.47
CA LEU A 83 1.44 9.23 -5.41
C LEU A 83 0.47 8.19 -5.96
N GLY A 84 0.85 6.92 -5.88
CA GLY A 84 0.01 5.78 -6.24
C GLY A 84 -0.06 4.76 -5.12
N ILE A 85 -0.71 3.64 -5.41
CA ILE A 85 -0.79 2.49 -4.51
C ILE A 85 -0.23 1.24 -5.19
N CYS A 86 0.28 0.33 -4.36
CA CYS A 86 0.54 -1.06 -4.70
C CYS A 86 -0.44 -1.93 -3.91
N LEU A 87 -1.05 -2.94 -4.55
CA LEU A 87 -1.83 -3.93 -3.84
C LEU A 87 -1.10 -5.26 -3.80
N ASP A 88 -0.91 -5.77 -2.60
CA ASP A 88 -0.43 -7.11 -2.34
C ASP A 88 -1.60 -8.04 -1.99
N SER A 89 -1.76 -9.11 -2.77
CA SER A 89 -2.85 -10.07 -2.60
C SER A 89 -2.75 -10.90 -1.33
N CYS A 90 -1.54 -11.24 -0.86
CA CYS A 90 -1.35 -11.90 0.43
C CYS A 90 -1.77 -10.96 1.55
N HIS A 91 -1.35 -9.69 1.50
CA HIS A 91 -1.73 -8.71 2.51
C HIS A 91 -3.24 -8.45 2.56
N LEU A 92 -3.91 -8.38 1.40
CA LEU A 92 -5.37 -8.27 1.32
C LEU A 92 -6.03 -9.48 1.99
N TRP A 93 -5.58 -10.69 1.68
CA TRP A 93 -6.09 -11.92 2.30
C TRP A 93 -5.93 -11.92 3.82
N VAL A 94 -4.71 -11.74 4.32
CA VAL A 94 -4.47 -11.83 5.77
C VAL A 94 -5.00 -10.61 6.53
N SER A 95 -5.34 -9.51 5.86
CA SER A 95 -6.06 -8.37 6.47
C SER A 95 -7.58 -8.51 6.46
N GLY A 96 -8.12 -9.52 5.75
CA GLY A 96 -9.53 -9.93 5.81
C GLY A 96 -10.32 -9.76 4.52
N VAL A 97 -9.68 -9.48 3.38
CA VAL A 97 -10.31 -9.42 2.06
C VAL A 97 -10.14 -10.77 1.36
N ASP A 98 -11.24 -11.49 1.12
CA ASP A 98 -11.22 -12.74 0.37
C ASP A 98 -10.99 -12.47 -1.13
N VAL A 99 -9.73 -12.52 -1.54
CA VAL A 99 -9.32 -12.32 -2.95
C VAL A 99 -9.67 -13.52 -3.86
N THR A 100 -10.13 -14.64 -3.29
CA THR A 100 -10.56 -15.82 -4.05
C THR A 100 -12.03 -15.74 -4.47
N ASP A 101 -12.83 -14.98 -3.71
CA ASP A 101 -14.21 -14.66 -4.06
C ASP A 101 -14.26 -13.46 -5.03
N ARG A 102 -14.79 -13.71 -6.23
CA ARG A 102 -14.90 -12.70 -7.27
C ARG A 102 -15.70 -11.46 -6.85
N ARG A 103 -16.79 -11.63 -6.08
CA ARG A 103 -17.64 -10.53 -5.63
C ARG A 103 -16.93 -9.69 -4.57
N ALA A 104 -16.19 -10.32 -3.66
CA ALA A 104 -15.37 -9.62 -2.68
C ALA A 104 -14.29 -8.79 -3.37
N LEU A 105 -13.55 -9.38 -4.33
CA LEU A 105 -12.55 -8.66 -5.10
C LEU A 105 -13.14 -7.50 -5.91
N ASP A 106 -14.26 -7.71 -6.61
CA ASP A 106 -14.95 -6.64 -7.36
C ASP A 106 -15.38 -5.50 -6.41
N ALA A 107 -15.90 -5.82 -5.22
CA ALA A 107 -16.28 -4.82 -4.23
C ALA A 107 -15.07 -4.02 -3.72
N THR A 108 -13.94 -4.68 -3.44
CA THR A 108 -12.69 -4.02 -3.04
C THR A 108 -12.17 -3.08 -4.14
N LEU A 109 -12.22 -3.49 -5.41
CA LEU A 109 -11.80 -2.64 -6.52
C LEU A 109 -12.72 -1.43 -6.72
N ILE A 110 -14.03 -1.59 -6.52
CA ILE A 110 -14.99 -0.47 -6.52
C ILE A 110 -14.67 0.50 -5.38
N GLU A 111 -14.42 -0.02 -4.17
CA GLU A 111 -14.05 0.81 -3.02
C GLU A 111 -12.76 1.60 -3.28
N ILE A 112 -11.75 0.97 -3.90
CA ILE A 112 -10.51 1.64 -4.30
C ILE A 112 -10.79 2.73 -5.33
N ASP A 113 -11.61 2.47 -6.35
CA ASP A 113 -11.93 3.47 -7.37
C ASP A 113 -12.65 4.68 -6.76
N ASP A 114 -13.65 4.43 -5.92
CA ASP A 114 -14.45 5.46 -5.27
C ASP A 114 -13.61 6.31 -4.30
N ARG A 115 -12.72 5.69 -3.54
CA ARG A 115 -11.96 6.35 -2.47
C ARG A 115 -10.63 6.94 -2.92
N ILE A 116 -9.94 6.29 -3.86
CA ILE A 116 -8.56 6.61 -4.25
C ILE A 116 -8.48 6.95 -5.73
N GLY A 117 -9.17 6.17 -6.57
CA GLY A 117 -9.10 6.21 -8.03
C GLY A 117 -8.22 5.08 -8.56
N LEU A 118 -8.77 4.24 -9.46
CA LEU A 118 -8.03 3.12 -10.05
C LEU A 118 -6.85 3.56 -10.93
N ASP A 119 -6.82 4.82 -11.40
CA ASP A 119 -5.69 5.38 -12.13
C ASP A 119 -4.39 5.46 -11.28
N ARG A 120 -4.54 5.42 -9.95
CA ARG A 120 -3.45 5.39 -8.96
C ARG A 120 -2.99 3.98 -8.60
N LEU A 121 -3.66 2.92 -9.02
CA LEU A 121 -3.16 1.56 -8.87
C LEU A 121 -2.05 1.32 -9.91
N ARG A 122 -0.79 1.33 -9.46
CA ARG A 122 0.37 1.29 -10.37
C ARG A 122 1.14 -0.03 -10.32
N ALA A 123 0.94 -0.83 -9.28
CA ALA A 123 1.60 -2.11 -9.11
C ALA A 123 0.69 -3.12 -8.39
N LEU A 124 0.93 -4.40 -8.69
CA LEU A 124 0.38 -5.53 -7.97
C LEU A 124 1.53 -6.40 -7.50
N HIS A 125 1.53 -6.74 -6.23
CA HIS A 125 2.29 -7.87 -5.71
C HIS A 125 1.35 -9.08 -5.66
N VAL A 126 1.56 -10.01 -6.58
CA VAL A 126 0.72 -11.20 -6.71
C VAL A 126 1.36 -12.33 -5.92
N ASN A 127 0.98 -12.41 -4.65
CA ASN A 127 1.47 -13.38 -3.68
C ASN A 127 0.34 -14.28 -3.20
N ASP A 128 0.66 -15.57 -3.03
CA ASP A 128 -0.19 -16.48 -2.27
C ASP A 128 0.10 -16.35 -0.78
N ALA A 129 -0.79 -16.85 0.08
CA ALA A 129 -0.71 -16.68 1.53
C ALA A 129 -0.58 -18.02 2.26
N GLN A 130 0.43 -18.15 3.11
CA GLN A 130 0.61 -19.34 3.96
C GLN A 130 -0.36 -19.38 5.16
N ASP A 131 -0.89 -18.22 5.55
CA ASP A 131 -1.76 -18.05 6.72
C ASP A 131 -3.22 -17.81 6.31
N GLU A 132 -4.14 -18.05 7.24
CA GLU A 132 -5.58 -17.95 7.01
C GLU A 132 -6.06 -16.51 6.77
N LEU A 133 -7.23 -16.40 6.12
CA LEU A 133 -7.95 -15.13 5.92
C LEU A 133 -8.12 -14.39 7.24
N GLY A 134 -7.71 -13.12 7.29
CA GLY A 134 -7.84 -12.29 8.48
C GLY A 134 -6.88 -12.64 9.63
N SER A 135 -5.83 -13.44 9.40
CA SER A 135 -4.84 -13.82 10.42
C SER A 135 -3.91 -12.67 10.85
N ASN A 136 -3.81 -11.60 10.06
CA ASN A 136 -2.83 -10.52 10.17
C ASN A 136 -1.37 -11.01 10.22
N ARG A 137 -1.07 -12.15 9.60
CA ARG A 137 0.28 -12.74 9.53
C ARG A 137 0.82 -12.64 8.11
N ASP A 138 1.89 -11.88 7.96
CA ASP A 138 2.54 -11.67 6.66
C ASP A 138 3.52 -12.81 6.35
N ARG A 139 3.02 -13.90 5.77
CA ARG A 139 3.83 -15.02 5.27
C ARG A 139 3.35 -15.42 3.88
N HIS A 140 4.16 -15.12 2.88
CA HIS A 140 3.86 -15.46 1.50
C HIS A 140 4.08 -16.95 1.24
N ALA A 141 3.33 -17.50 0.30
CA ALA A 141 3.56 -18.81 -0.30
C ALA A 141 3.85 -18.67 -1.81
N ASN A 142 4.37 -19.73 -2.43
CA ASN A 142 4.40 -19.78 -3.88
C ASN A 142 2.96 -19.84 -4.41
N VAL A 143 2.74 -19.30 -5.61
CA VAL A 143 1.42 -19.29 -6.24
C VAL A 143 0.85 -20.70 -6.39
N GLY A 144 -0.29 -20.97 -5.75
CA GLY A 144 -0.98 -22.26 -5.71
C GLY A 144 -0.54 -23.18 -4.59
N GLU A 145 0.31 -22.71 -3.66
CA GLU A 145 0.81 -23.47 -2.50
C GLU A 145 0.34 -22.90 -1.15
N GLY A 146 -0.47 -21.84 -1.15
CA GLY A 146 -1.16 -21.27 0.02
C GLY A 146 -2.52 -21.89 0.30
#